data_AF-A0A060CLG4-F1
#
_entry.id   AF-A0A060CLG4-F1
#
_cell.length_a   1.000
_cell.length_b   1.000
_cell.length_c   1.000
_cell.angle_alpha   90.00
_cell.angle_beta   90.00
_cell.angle_gamma   90.00
#
_symmetry.space_group_name_H-M   'P 1'
#
loop_
_entity.id
_entity.type
_entity.pdbx_description
1 polymer ?
#
loop_
_entity_poly.entity_id
_entity_poly.type
_entity_poly.pdbx_seq_one_letter_code
_entity_poly.pdbx_strand_id
1 'polypeptide(L)'
;MFERAYEPFVDLLRANMTHCGALRIDHVMSLLRLWWIPYGETADKGAYVHYPVDDLLAILALESQRHQCMVIGEDLGTVPAEIVGKLRSSGVYSYKVLYFEHDSEKQFKAPDIWPEQSMAVATTHDLPTLRGYWAVRGSD
;
A
#
# COMPACT_ATOMS: atom_id res chain seq x y z
N MET A 1 5.47 12.99 15.85
CA MET A 1 6.50 11.99 15.46
C MET A 1 7.87 12.38 15.97
N PHE A 2 8.40 13.54 15.58
CA PHE A 2 9.76 13.98 15.93
C PHE A 2 10.01 14.10 17.45
N GLU A 3 9.08 14.69 18.21
CA GLU A 3 9.24 14.89 19.67
C GLU A 3 9.43 13.59 20.46
N ARG A 4 8.90 12.48 19.94
CA ARG A 4 9.04 11.14 20.54
C ARG A 4 10.03 10.27 19.76
N ALA A 5 10.88 10.87 18.93
CA ALA A 5 11.88 10.17 18.12
C ALA A 5 11.32 8.93 17.38
N TYR A 6 10.11 9.05 16.82
CA TYR A 6 9.39 7.97 16.11
C TYR A 6 8.98 6.75 16.95
N GLU A 7 9.14 6.76 18.27
CA GLU A 7 8.82 5.65 19.17
C GLU A 7 7.43 5.01 18.91
N PRO A 8 6.32 5.77 18.73
CA PRO A 8 5.03 5.14 18.44
C PRO A 8 4.99 4.33 17.15
N PHE A 9 5.74 4.73 16.13
CA PHE A 9 5.82 4.01 14.86
C PHE A 9 6.68 2.74 15.01
N VAL A 10 7.79 2.85 15.73
CA VAL A 10 8.67 1.70 16.03
C VAL A 10 7.92 0.64 16.83
N ASP A 11 7.20 1.03 17.89
CA ASP A 11 6.43 0.11 18.72
C ASP A 11 5.31 -0.58 17.93
N LEU A 12 4.63 0.17 17.05
CA LEU A 12 3.61 -0.38 16.17
C LEU A 12 4.20 -1.46 15.24
N LEU A 13 5.35 -1.20 14.62
CA LEU A 13 6.00 -2.17 13.73
C LEU A 13 6.43 -3.42 14.52
N ARG A 14 7.08 -3.26 15.67
CA ARG A 14 7.51 -4.39 16.51
C ARG A 14 6.35 -5.28 16.89
N ALA A 15 5.26 -4.68 17.39
CA ALA A 15 4.07 -5.42 17.77
C ALA A 15 3.48 -6.24 16.61
N ASN A 16 3.52 -5.70 15.38
CA ASN A 16 2.95 -6.34 14.20
C ASN A 16 3.94 -7.25 13.44
N MET A 17 5.24 -7.22 13.74
CA MET A 17 6.27 -8.05 13.10
C MET A 17 6.78 -9.20 13.99
N THR A 18 6.48 -9.21 15.30
CA THR A 18 7.08 -10.17 16.26
C THR A 18 6.86 -11.64 15.90
N HIS A 19 5.71 -12.00 15.30
CA HIS A 19 5.32 -13.40 15.09
C HIS A 19 4.91 -13.71 13.65
N CYS A 20 5.41 -12.97 12.66
CA CYS A 20 5.13 -13.20 11.25
C CYS A 20 6.37 -12.99 10.37
N GLY A 21 6.41 -13.65 9.21
CA GLY A 21 7.47 -13.47 8.22
C GLY A 21 7.18 -12.41 7.15
N ALA A 22 5.95 -11.87 7.13
CA ALA A 22 5.54 -10.80 6.24
C ALA A 22 4.47 -9.91 6.89
N LEU A 23 4.56 -8.60 6.66
CA LEU A 23 3.60 -7.60 7.09
C LEU A 23 3.04 -6.84 5.88
N ARG A 24 1.71 -6.83 5.74
CA ARG A 24 1.01 -5.93 4.81
C ARG A 24 0.74 -4.60 5.50
N ILE A 25 1.24 -3.50 4.94
CA ILE A 25 0.87 -2.14 5.35
C ILE A 25 -0.29 -1.68 4.47
N ASP A 26 -1.45 -1.53 5.09
CA ASP A 26 -2.62 -0.95 4.46
C ASP A 26 -2.37 0.53 4.15
N HIS A 27 -2.79 0.99 2.97
CA HIS A 27 -2.61 2.36 2.50
C HIS A 27 -1.17 2.86 2.70
N VAL A 28 -0.20 2.23 2.06
CA VAL A 28 1.25 2.49 2.29
C VAL A 28 1.64 3.95 1.98
N MET A 29 0.83 4.65 1.20
CA MET A 29 0.94 6.09 0.95
C MET A 29 0.89 6.93 2.24
N SER A 30 0.35 6.40 3.34
CA SER A 30 0.33 7.03 4.66
C SER A 30 1.73 7.40 5.17
N LEU A 31 2.78 6.72 4.71
CA LEU A 31 4.17 7.08 5.02
C LEU A 31 4.57 8.43 4.40
N LEU A 32 3.92 8.86 3.32
CA LEU A 32 4.13 10.15 2.66
C LEU A 32 3.09 11.19 3.04
N ARG A 33 1.80 10.83 2.97
CA ARG A 33 0.70 11.77 3.21
C ARG A 33 -0.61 11.05 3.53
N LEU A 34 -1.47 11.72 4.29
CA LEU A 34 -2.86 11.31 4.50
C LEU A 34 -3.83 12.41 4.07
N TRP A 35 -4.98 12.01 3.55
CA TRP A 35 -6.08 12.94 3.27
C TRP A 35 -6.85 13.20 4.57
N TRP A 36 -6.64 14.37 5.16
CA TRP A 36 -7.31 14.78 6.39
C TRP A 36 -8.58 15.57 6.05
N ILE A 37 -9.66 15.25 6.76
CA ILE A 37 -10.95 15.92 6.63
C ILE A 37 -11.22 16.63 7.96
N PRO A 38 -11.54 17.94 7.96
CA PRO A 38 -11.98 18.61 9.17
C PRO A 38 -13.16 17.88 9.80
N TYR A 39 -13.17 17.76 11.12
CA TYR A 39 -14.20 17.00 11.82
C TYR A 39 -15.60 17.57 11.53
N GLY A 40 -16.50 16.72 11.04
CA GLY A 40 -17.87 17.08 10.67
C GLY A 40 -18.08 17.43 9.18
N GLU A 41 -17.02 17.54 8.39
CA GLU A 41 -17.09 17.85 6.97
C GLU A 41 -17.09 16.58 6.08
N THR A 42 -17.40 16.77 4.80
CA THR A 42 -17.35 15.73 3.77
C THR A 42 -15.97 15.60 3.13
N ALA A 43 -15.73 14.48 2.43
CA ALA A 43 -14.41 14.15 1.88
C ALA A 43 -13.86 15.17 0.87
N ASP A 44 -14.72 15.89 0.15
CA ASP A 44 -14.34 16.95 -0.78
C ASP A 44 -13.74 18.19 -0.09
N LYS A 45 -13.86 18.31 1.24
CA LYS A 45 -13.27 19.39 2.05
C LYS A 45 -11.88 19.05 2.61
N GLY A 46 -11.37 17.87 2.29
CA GLY A 46 -10.08 17.44 2.83
C GLY A 46 -8.88 18.09 2.15
N ALA A 47 -7.71 17.82 2.73
CA ALA A 47 -6.41 18.18 2.17
C ALA A 47 -5.37 17.13 2.55
N TYR A 48 -4.30 17.06 1.76
CA TYR A 48 -3.17 16.19 2.10
C TYR A 48 -2.31 16.82 3.20
N VAL A 49 -2.06 16.05 4.26
CA VAL A 49 -1.09 16.35 5.32
C VAL A 49 0.11 15.42 5.15
N HIS A 50 1.32 15.98 5.11
CA HIS A 50 2.55 15.26 4.81
C HIS A 50 3.20 14.64 6.06
N TYR A 51 3.84 13.49 5.86
CA TYR A 51 4.62 12.73 6.82
C TYR A 51 6.08 12.59 6.34
N PRO A 52 7.05 12.40 7.25
CA PRO A 52 8.47 12.31 6.90
C PRO A 52 8.80 10.95 6.27
N VAL A 53 8.45 10.77 5.00
CA VAL A 53 8.51 9.49 4.28
C VAL A 53 9.88 8.81 4.32
N ASP A 54 10.96 9.57 4.22
CA ASP A 54 12.30 9.01 4.15
C ASP A 54 12.72 8.39 5.49
N ASP A 55 12.45 9.07 6.60
CA ASP A 55 12.71 8.56 7.94
C ASP A 55 11.82 7.34 8.24
N LEU A 56 10.54 7.40 7.86
CA LEU A 56 9.61 6.31 8.09
C LEU A 56 9.96 5.05 7.28
N LEU A 57 10.39 5.20 6.03
CA LEU A 57 10.88 4.08 5.22
C LEU A 57 12.18 3.49 5.77
N ALA A 58 13.11 4.33 6.24
CA ALA A 58 14.34 3.86 6.86
C ALA A 58 14.07 3.06 8.14
N ILE A 59 13.16 3.53 9.00
CA ILE A 59 12.75 2.83 10.22
C ILE A 59 12.02 1.52 9.88
N LEU A 60 11.12 1.56 8.89
CA LEU A 60 10.41 0.37 8.42
C LEU A 60 11.37 -0.71 7.92
N ALA A 61 12.36 -0.34 7.10
CA ALA A 61 13.38 -1.25 6.62
C ALA A 61 14.23 -1.81 7.77
N LEU A 62 14.60 -0.98 8.75
CA LEU A 62 15.35 -1.42 9.92
C LEU A 62 14.58 -2.44 10.76
N GLU A 63 13.32 -2.16 11.10
CA GLU A 63 12.51 -3.08 11.90
C GLU A 63 12.16 -4.35 11.10
N SER A 64 11.92 -4.24 9.78
CA SER A 64 11.78 -5.39 8.87
C SER A 64 12.99 -6.32 8.93
N GLN A 65 14.20 -5.78 8.83
CA GLN A 65 15.44 -6.55 8.93
C GLN A 65 15.61 -7.18 10.31
N ARG A 66 15.35 -6.44 11.40
CA ARG A 66 15.47 -6.97 12.76
C ARG A 66 14.54 -8.14 13.05
N HIS A 67 13.35 -8.14 12.45
CA HIS A 67 12.35 -9.19 12.64
C HIS A 67 12.37 -10.27 11.56
N GLN A 68 13.21 -10.14 10.53
CA GLN A 68 13.19 -11.00 9.34
C GLN A 68 11.78 -11.08 8.73
N CYS A 69 11.10 -9.93 8.67
CA CYS A 69 9.71 -9.81 8.25
C CYS A 69 9.62 -8.93 7.01
N MET A 70 9.32 -9.50 5.85
CA MET A 70 9.21 -8.74 4.59
C MET A 70 7.98 -7.82 4.60
N VAL A 71 8.02 -6.75 3.81
CA VAL A 71 6.94 -5.75 3.79
C VAL A 71 6.25 -5.72 2.43
N ILE A 72 4.92 -5.77 2.46
CA ILE A 72 4.06 -5.55 1.28
C ILE A 72 3.26 -4.28 1.54
N GLY A 73 3.44 -3.27 0.69
CA GLY A 73 2.67 -2.04 0.74
C GLY A 73 1.44 -2.16 -0.15
N GLU A 74 0.25 -1.96 0.41
CA GLU A 74 -0.93 -1.77 -0.42
C GLU A 74 -0.86 -0.37 -1.06
N ASP A 75 -0.58 -0.36 -2.36
CA ASP A 75 -0.39 0.83 -3.19
C ASP A 75 -1.47 0.94 -4.28
N LEU A 76 -2.75 0.85 -3.90
CA LEU A 76 -3.88 1.01 -4.82
C LEU A 76 -4.41 2.45 -4.82
N GLY A 77 -5.09 2.80 -5.91
CA GLY A 77 -5.73 4.11 -6.07
C GLY A 77 -4.76 5.21 -6.51
N THR A 78 -4.90 6.40 -5.91
CA THR A 78 -4.15 7.60 -6.31
C THR A 78 -2.77 7.63 -5.66
N VAL A 79 -1.83 6.87 -6.23
CA VAL A 79 -0.45 6.77 -5.76
C VAL A 79 0.41 7.90 -6.34
N PRO A 80 1.05 8.75 -5.52
CA PRO A 80 1.98 9.76 -6.01
C PRO A 80 3.21 9.13 -6.66
N ALA A 81 3.64 9.64 -7.83
CA ALA A 81 4.83 9.14 -8.51
C ALA A 81 6.10 9.17 -7.63
N GLU A 82 6.17 10.14 -6.70
CA GLU A 82 7.24 10.29 -5.72
C GLU A 82 7.43 9.05 -4.83
N ILE A 83 6.34 8.39 -4.39
CA ILE A 83 6.45 7.29 -3.44
C ILE A 83 6.76 5.95 -4.13
N VAL A 84 6.37 5.79 -5.40
CA VAL A 84 6.57 4.52 -6.15
C VAL A 84 8.04 4.12 -6.19
N GLY A 85 8.93 5.07 -6.51
CA GLY A 85 10.37 4.83 -6.55
C GLY A 85 10.94 4.51 -5.16
N LYS A 86 10.52 5.28 -4.14
CA LYS A 86 10.98 5.12 -2.75
C LYS A 86 10.58 3.77 -2.16
N LEU A 87 9.35 3.31 -2.38
CA LEU A 87 8.89 1.99 -1.92
C LEU A 87 9.72 0.88 -2.56
N ARG A 88 9.91 0.95 -3.89
CA ARG A 88 10.70 -0.03 -4.63
C ARG A 88 12.13 -0.11 -4.10
N SER A 89 12.82 1.03 -3.99
CA SER A 89 14.22 1.06 -3.52
C SER A 89 14.36 0.66 -2.04
N SER A 90 13.30 0.80 -1.24
CA SER A 90 13.27 0.36 0.15
C SER A 90 12.91 -1.13 0.32
N GLY A 91 12.73 -1.86 -0.78
CA GLY A 91 12.40 -3.30 -0.77
C GLY A 91 10.95 -3.61 -0.40
N VAL A 92 10.05 -2.62 -0.43
CA VAL A 92 8.62 -2.83 -0.19
C VAL A 92 7.99 -3.43 -1.44
N TYR A 93 7.29 -4.55 -1.28
CA TYR A 93 6.56 -5.21 -2.37
C TYR A 93 5.28 -4.46 -2.67
N SER A 94 5.01 -4.21 -3.96
CA SER A 94 3.76 -3.61 -4.44
C SER A 94 2.61 -4.61 -4.39
N TYR A 95 1.37 -4.14 -4.48
CA TYR A 95 0.17 -4.97 -4.48
C TYR A 95 -0.56 -4.85 -5.82
N LYS A 96 -0.74 -5.98 -6.54
CA LYS A 96 -1.30 -6.01 -7.89
C LYS A 96 -2.59 -6.81 -7.92
N VAL A 97 -3.70 -6.12 -8.13
CA VAL A 97 -5.03 -6.71 -8.19
C VAL A 97 -5.44 -6.88 -9.64
N LEU A 98 -5.68 -8.12 -10.08
CA LEU A 98 -6.01 -8.45 -11.48
C LEU A 98 -7.04 -7.50 -12.10
N TYR A 99 -8.09 -7.16 -11.36
CA TYR A 99 -9.18 -6.30 -11.85
C TYR A 99 -8.74 -4.90 -12.26
N PHE A 100 -7.60 -4.41 -11.75
CA PHE A 100 -7.06 -3.08 -12.03
C PHE A 100 -5.87 -3.10 -12.99
N GLU A 101 -5.32 -4.28 -13.28
CA GLU A 101 -4.16 -4.45 -14.16
C GLU A 101 -4.58 -4.49 -15.64
N HIS A 102 -5.19 -3.40 -16.10
CA HIS A 102 -5.52 -3.16 -17.50
C HIS A 102 -5.19 -1.72 -17.92
N ASP A 103 -5.06 -1.48 -19.22
CA ASP A 103 -4.83 -0.14 -19.75
C ASP A 103 -6.14 0.67 -19.91
N SER A 104 -6.03 1.86 -20.51
CA SER A 104 -7.18 2.74 -20.80
C SER A 104 -8.16 2.14 -21.82
N GLU A 105 -7.73 1.18 -22.62
CA GLU A 105 -8.56 0.44 -23.59
C GLU A 105 -9.15 -0.85 -22.99
N LYS A 106 -9.00 -1.04 -21.67
CA LYS A 106 -9.45 -2.21 -20.90
C LYS A 106 -8.77 -3.52 -21.31
N GLN A 107 -7.59 -3.45 -21.95
CA GLN A 107 -6.78 -4.63 -22.22
C GLN A 107 -5.98 -5.02 -20.99
N PHE A 108 -6.10 -6.27 -20.55
CA PHE A 108 -5.34 -6.76 -19.41
C PHE A 108 -3.84 -6.83 -19.72
N LYS A 109 -3.03 -6.47 -18.74
CA LYS A 109 -1.58 -6.60 -18.80
C LYS A 109 -1.19 -8.07 -18.89
N ALA A 110 -0.27 -8.38 -19.80
CA ALA A 110 0.30 -9.71 -19.92
C ALA A 110 1.05 -10.11 -18.62
N PRO A 111 1.05 -11.39 -18.21
CA PRO A 111 1.65 -11.81 -16.95
C PRO A 111 3.16 -11.51 -16.82
N ASP A 112 3.89 -11.50 -17.93
CA ASP A 112 5.33 -11.27 -18.02
C ASP A 112 5.74 -9.81 -17.77
N ILE A 113 4.81 -8.86 -17.87
CA ILE A 113 5.06 -7.43 -17.59
C ILE A 113 4.70 -7.02 -16.16
N TRP A 114 4.23 -7.95 -15.33
CA TRP A 114 3.95 -7.68 -13.93
C TRP A 114 5.26 -7.49 -13.15
N PRO A 115 5.35 -6.49 -12.25
CA PRO A 115 6.59 -6.26 -11.51
C PRO A 115 6.97 -7.46 -10.62
N GLU A 116 8.22 -7.90 -10.70
CA GLU A 116 8.74 -9.01 -9.88
C GLU A 116 8.60 -8.74 -8.37
N GLN A 117 8.88 -7.51 -7.93
CA GLN A 117 8.72 -7.08 -6.54
C GLN A 117 7.25 -6.68 -6.25
N SER A 118 6.34 -7.63 -6.41
CA SER A 118 4.93 -7.44 -6.09
C SER A 118 4.22 -8.71 -5.63
N MET A 119 3.09 -8.55 -4.95
CA MET A 119 2.13 -9.61 -4.67
C MET A 119 0.96 -9.49 -5.65
N ALA A 120 0.75 -10.53 -6.45
CA ALA A 120 -0.37 -10.64 -7.38
C ALA A 120 -1.57 -11.32 -6.71
N VAL A 121 -2.74 -10.71 -6.78
CA VAL A 121 -4.01 -11.27 -6.28
C VAL A 121 -5.13 -11.14 -7.31
N ALA A 122 -6.09 -12.08 -7.27
CA ALA A 122 -7.26 -12.00 -8.12
C ALA A 122 -8.23 -10.89 -7.69
N THR A 123 -8.45 -10.77 -6.37
CA THR A 123 -9.35 -9.80 -5.74
C THR A 123 -8.87 -9.49 -4.32
N THR A 124 -9.51 -8.54 -3.64
CA THR A 124 -9.27 -8.21 -2.22
C THR A 124 -10.56 -8.42 -1.42
N HIS A 125 -10.50 -8.23 -0.10
CA HIS A 125 -11.69 -8.28 0.75
C HIS A 125 -12.66 -7.11 0.51
N ASP A 126 -12.19 -6.01 -0.08
CA ASP A 126 -13.00 -4.84 -0.45
C ASP A 126 -13.70 -5.00 -1.81
N LEU A 127 -13.36 -6.05 -2.55
CA LEU A 127 -13.77 -6.25 -3.93
C LEU A 127 -14.62 -7.52 -4.07
N PRO A 128 -15.49 -7.59 -5.10
CA PRO A 128 -16.27 -8.79 -5.33
C PRO A 128 -15.37 -10.01 -5.58
N THR A 129 -15.84 -11.18 -5.17
CA THR A 129 -15.22 -12.45 -5.58
C THR A 129 -15.22 -12.58 -7.11
N LEU A 130 -14.41 -13.49 -7.67
CA LEU A 130 -14.36 -13.72 -9.13
C LEU A 130 -15.74 -13.99 -9.73
N ARG A 131 -16.58 -14.78 -9.04
CA ARG A 131 -17.96 -15.04 -9.45
C ARG A 131 -18.81 -13.76 -9.45
N GLY A 132 -18.70 -12.97 -8.39
CA GLY A 132 -19.44 -11.71 -8.26
C GLY A 132 -19.05 -10.69 -9.33
N TYR A 133 -17.74 -10.57 -9.58
CA TYR A 133 -17.19 -9.70 -10.63
C TYR A 133 -17.70 -10.12 -12.02
N TRP A 134 -17.63 -11.42 -12.34
CA TRP A 134 -18.06 -11.95 -13.63
C TRP A 134 -19.57 -11.78 -13.88
N ALA A 135 -20.40 -12.01 -12.87
CA ALA A 135 -21.86 -11.93 -12.99
C ALA A 135 -22.36 -10.54 -13.38
N VAL A 136 -21.70 -9.48 -12.90
CA VAL A 136 -22.06 -8.08 -13.23
C VAL A 136 -21.47 -7.64 -14.57
N ARG A 137 -20.32 -8.20 -14.97
CA ARG A 137 -19.68 -7.89 -16.27
C ARG A 137 -20.33 -8.59 -17.46
N GLY A 138 -20.94 -9.75 -17.25
CA GLY A 138 -21.60 -10.55 -18.31
C GLY A 138 -23.04 -10.13 -18.63
N SER A 139 -23.54 -9.09 -17.98
CA SER A 139 -24.88 -8.52 -18.20
C SER A 139 -24.91 -7.28 -19.10
N ASP A 140 -23.76 -6.92 -19.69
CA ASP A 140 -23.64 -5.93 -20.78
C ASP A 140 -23.63 -6.60 -22.16
#